data_AF-A0A1L7BH79-F1
#
_entry.id   AF-A0A1L7BH79-F1
#
_cell.length_a   1.000
_cell.length_b   1.000
_cell.length_c   1.000
_cell.angle_alpha   90.00
_cell.angle_beta   90.00
_cell.angle_gamma   90.00
#
_symmetry.space_group_name_H-M   'P 1'
#
loop_
_entity.id
_entity.type
_entity.pdbx_description
1 polymer ?
#
loop_
_entity_poly.entity_id
_entity_poly.type
_entity_poly.pdbx_seq_one_letter_code
_entity_poly.pdbx_strand_id
1 'polypeptide(L)'
;MQEEVNSNEQVYFSYSENYIFSNFFFKDFSFKTYFNIVLPGLITNQGYVFALVPKGFIGIGRYIMDNTEIFGTIECGTIFNIFTSNPDEEMDEYVRRLRDDSFYSTLKLGLNWYYDNYSGIEIGYRFLLYGKSSYLSFIQGVSFTDWVYNIVSLYYQSNNQETIMIPFITTDYYLTFSTKF
;
A
#
# COMPACT_ATOMS: atom_id res chain seq x y z
N MET A 1 15.65 36.89 -11.35
CA MET A 1 16.76 36.12 -10.79
C MET A 1 16.28 34.67 -10.76
N GLN A 2 16.72 33.84 -11.70
CA GLN A 2 16.55 32.39 -11.55
C GLN A 2 17.59 31.96 -10.52
N GLU A 3 17.17 31.41 -9.39
CA GLU A 3 18.11 30.71 -8.51
C GLU A 3 18.75 29.58 -9.32
N GLU A 4 20.07 29.64 -9.47
CA GLU A 4 20.82 28.50 -9.98
C GLU A 4 20.64 27.37 -8.95
N VAL A 5 19.79 26.41 -9.28
CA VAL A 5 19.63 25.19 -8.49
C VAL A 5 20.98 24.48 -8.51
N ASN A 6 21.69 24.52 -7.38
CA ASN A 6 22.99 23.90 -7.22
C ASN A 6 22.84 22.41 -7.56
N SER A 7 23.46 21.97 -8.65
CA SER A 7 23.34 20.58 -9.13
C SER A 7 23.80 19.57 -8.08
N ASN A 8 24.62 19.99 -7.11
CA ASN A 8 25.10 19.17 -6.00
C ASN A 8 24.05 18.87 -4.92
N GLU A 9 22.89 19.53 -4.91
CA GLU A 9 21.83 19.37 -3.89
C GLU A 9 20.59 18.63 -4.42
N GLN A 10 20.67 18.07 -5.63
CA GLN A 10 19.53 17.38 -6.25
C GLN A 10 19.24 16.05 -5.56
N VAL A 11 18.02 15.92 -5.04
CA VAL A 11 17.46 14.68 -4.49
C VAL A 11 16.35 14.21 -5.41
N TYR A 12 16.52 13.01 -5.95
CA TYR A 12 15.52 12.36 -6.79
C TYR A 12 14.78 11.30 -5.99
N PHE A 13 13.46 11.34 -6.07
CA PHE A 13 12.59 10.30 -5.54
C PHE A 13 12.23 9.36 -6.69
N SER A 14 12.48 8.08 -6.51
CA SER A 14 12.12 7.03 -7.46
C SER A 14 11.09 6.11 -6.84
N TYR A 15 10.08 5.76 -7.62
CA TYR A 15 9.04 4.84 -7.23
C TYR A 15 8.72 3.92 -8.40
N SER A 16 8.86 2.61 -8.19
CA SER A 16 8.40 1.61 -9.14
C SER A 16 7.47 0.65 -8.42
N GLU A 17 6.38 0.29 -9.11
CA GLU A 17 5.42 -0.69 -8.64
C GLU A 17 5.21 -1.71 -9.76
N ASN A 18 5.48 -2.98 -9.47
CA ASN A 18 5.29 -4.08 -10.39
C ASN A 18 4.33 -5.06 -9.77
N TYR A 19 3.40 -5.57 -10.57
CA TYR A 19 2.38 -6.43 -10.02
C TYR A 19 1.90 -7.52 -10.95
N ILE A 20 1.47 -8.60 -10.33
CA ILE A 20 0.71 -9.68 -10.96
C ILE A 20 -0.60 -9.86 -10.21
N PHE A 21 -1.64 -10.09 -10.99
CA PHE A 21 -2.99 -10.23 -10.52
C PHE A 21 -3.60 -11.48 -11.13
N SER A 22 -4.46 -12.15 -10.37
CA SER A 22 -5.26 -13.26 -10.89
C SER A 22 -6.64 -13.25 -10.26
N ASN A 23 -7.65 -13.40 -11.11
CA ASN A 23 -9.04 -13.55 -10.73
C ASN A 23 -9.55 -14.91 -11.19
N PHE A 24 -10.10 -15.66 -10.24
CA PHE A 24 -10.76 -16.93 -10.49
C PHE A 24 -12.23 -16.79 -10.11
N PHE A 25 -13.13 -17.13 -11.04
CA PHE A 25 -14.56 -17.08 -10.81
C PHE A 25 -15.12 -18.50 -10.75
N PHE A 26 -15.92 -18.78 -9.72
CA PHE A 26 -16.64 -20.04 -9.58
C PHE A 26 -18.08 -19.76 -9.15
N LYS A 27 -19.02 -19.86 -10.10
CA LYS A 27 -20.41 -19.43 -9.92
C LYS A 27 -20.45 -17.99 -9.41
N ASP A 28 -21.15 -17.74 -8.31
CA ASP A 28 -21.29 -16.43 -7.68
C ASP A 28 -20.09 -16.08 -6.79
N PHE A 29 -19.03 -16.88 -6.74
CA PHE A 29 -17.83 -16.60 -5.96
C PHE A 29 -16.69 -16.11 -6.85
N SER A 30 -15.90 -15.19 -6.30
CA SER A 30 -14.62 -14.79 -6.85
C SER A 30 -13.50 -15.12 -5.86
N PHE A 31 -12.35 -15.48 -6.40
CA PHE A 31 -11.11 -15.63 -5.65
C PHE A 31 -10.07 -14.78 -6.35
N LYS A 32 -9.52 -13.81 -5.62
CA LYS A 32 -8.63 -12.79 -6.16
C LYS A 32 -7.29 -12.92 -5.46
N THR A 33 -6.23 -13.12 -6.23
CA THR A 33 -4.87 -13.09 -5.70
C THR A 33 -4.11 -11.96 -6.37
N TYR A 34 -3.32 -11.28 -5.56
CA TYR A 34 -2.53 -10.17 -6.04
C TYR A 34 -1.19 -10.18 -5.34
N PHE A 35 -0.13 -10.00 -6.11
CA PHE A 35 1.22 -9.90 -5.59
C PHE A 35 1.88 -8.71 -6.25
N ASN A 36 2.54 -7.92 -5.43
CA ASN A 36 3.06 -6.63 -5.82
C ASN A 36 4.45 -6.44 -5.21
N ILE A 37 5.34 -5.84 -5.98
CA ILE A 37 6.66 -5.45 -5.55
C ILE A 37 6.77 -3.95 -5.72
N VAL A 38 6.99 -3.26 -4.59
CA VAL A 38 7.26 -1.83 -4.55
C VAL A 38 8.75 -1.62 -4.35
N LEU A 39 9.31 -0.73 -5.16
CA LEU A 39 10.70 -0.29 -5.11
C LEU A 39 10.76 1.23 -4.93
N PRO A 40 10.49 1.76 -3.72
CA PRO A 40 10.70 3.16 -3.45
C PRO A 40 12.19 3.40 -3.19
N GLY A 41 12.70 4.56 -3.60
CA GLY A 41 14.08 4.91 -3.35
C GLY A 41 14.39 6.39 -3.50
N LEU A 42 15.55 6.74 -2.99
CA LEU A 42 16.14 8.07 -3.03
C LEU A 42 17.47 7.96 -3.76
N ILE A 43 17.70 8.88 -4.69
CA ILE A 43 18.96 9.01 -5.40
C ILE A 43 19.46 10.43 -5.15
N THR A 44 20.68 10.55 -4.65
CA THR A 44 21.39 11.82 -4.50
C THR A 44 22.71 11.74 -5.26
N ASN A 45 23.42 12.86 -5.36
CA ASN A 45 24.77 12.86 -5.94
C ASN A 45 25.79 12.02 -5.16
N GLN A 46 25.49 11.69 -3.90
CA GLN A 46 26.37 10.95 -3.00
C GLN A 46 26.07 9.44 -3.00
N GLY A 47 24.98 9.01 -3.61
CA GLY A 47 24.57 7.62 -3.58
C GLY A 47 23.08 7.38 -3.82
N TYR A 48 22.68 6.12 -3.69
CA TYR A 48 21.28 5.72 -3.78
C TYR A 48 20.90 4.82 -2.61
N VAL A 49 19.61 4.82 -2.27
CA VAL A 49 18.99 3.86 -1.37
C VAL A 49 17.64 3.46 -1.96
N PHE A 50 17.41 2.17 -2.15
CA PHE A 50 16.13 1.61 -2.57
C PHE A 50 15.68 0.57 -1.57
N ALA A 51 14.41 0.56 -1.20
CA ALA A 51 13.81 -0.55 -0.47
C ALA A 51 13.13 -1.51 -1.45
N LEU A 52 13.13 -2.80 -1.15
CA LEU A 52 12.34 -3.80 -1.84
C LEU A 52 11.22 -4.26 -0.93
N VAL A 53 9.98 -3.91 -1.27
CA VAL A 53 8.81 -4.12 -0.44
C VAL A 53 7.81 -5.00 -1.19
N PRO A 54 7.89 -6.34 -1.03
CA PRO A 54 6.84 -7.23 -1.50
C PRO A 54 5.57 -7.08 -0.66
N LYS A 55 4.43 -7.08 -1.34
CA LYS A 55 3.08 -7.10 -0.77
C LYS A 55 2.31 -8.27 -1.40
N GLY A 56 1.62 -9.04 -0.57
CA GLY A 56 0.80 -10.17 -0.99
C GLY A 56 -0.65 -9.98 -0.55
N PHE A 57 -1.58 -10.41 -1.39
CA PHE A 57 -3.01 -10.22 -1.18
C PHE A 57 -3.76 -11.48 -1.59
N ILE A 58 -4.68 -11.88 -0.74
CA ILE A 58 -5.62 -12.98 -1.01
C ILE A 58 -7.00 -12.50 -0.63
N GLY A 59 -7.90 -12.49 -1.60
CA GLY A 59 -9.28 -12.08 -1.45
C GLY A 59 -10.26 -13.15 -1.90
N ILE A 60 -11.40 -13.16 -1.24
CA ILE A 60 -12.58 -13.93 -1.62
C ILE A 60 -13.76 -12.98 -1.72
N GLY A 61 -14.59 -13.17 -2.73
CA GLY A 61 -15.82 -12.41 -2.92
C GLY A 61 -17.01 -13.31 -3.25
N ARG A 62 -18.21 -12.78 -3.02
CA ARG A 62 -19.47 -13.36 -3.42
C ARG A 62 -20.38 -12.30 -4.02
N TYR A 63 -20.80 -12.52 -5.26
CA TYR A 63 -21.82 -11.73 -5.94
C TYR A 63 -23.18 -11.96 -5.27
N ILE A 64 -23.80 -10.88 -4.79
CA ILE A 64 -25.20 -10.88 -4.33
C ILE A 64 -26.13 -10.46 -5.47
N MET A 65 -25.61 -9.64 -6.39
CA MET A 65 -26.25 -9.22 -7.63
C MET A 65 -25.20 -9.28 -8.74
N ASP A 66 -25.63 -9.25 -10.01
CA ASP A 66 -24.74 -9.35 -11.18
C ASP A 66 -23.60 -8.31 -11.19
N ASN A 67 -23.82 -7.17 -10.52
CA ASN A 67 -22.88 -6.06 -10.42
C ASN A 67 -22.43 -5.74 -8.99
N THR A 68 -22.85 -6.52 -7.99
CA THR A 68 -22.56 -6.22 -6.57
C THR A 68 -21.98 -7.43 -5.86
N GLU A 69 -20.79 -7.25 -5.28
CA GLU A 69 -20.00 -8.30 -4.65
C GLU A 69 -19.67 -7.92 -3.20
N ILE A 70 -19.96 -8.79 -2.23
CA ILE A 70 -19.32 -8.70 -0.90
C ILE A 70 -17.96 -9.35 -1.01
N PHE A 71 -16.94 -8.74 -0.43
CA PHE A 71 -15.59 -9.31 -0.43
C PHE A 71 -14.92 -9.21 0.94
N GLY A 72 -13.93 -10.08 1.11
CA GLY A 72 -12.93 -9.97 2.15
C GLY A 72 -11.55 -10.26 1.59
N THR A 73 -10.57 -9.43 1.92
CA THR A 73 -9.20 -9.51 1.41
C THR A 73 -8.21 -9.36 2.54
N ILE A 74 -7.29 -10.33 2.67
CA ILE A 74 -6.11 -10.19 3.53
C ILE A 74 -4.98 -9.65 2.68
N GLU A 75 -4.30 -8.63 3.19
CA GLU A 75 -3.10 -8.05 2.63
C GLU A 75 -1.98 -8.16 3.65
N CYS A 76 -0.78 -8.53 3.20
CA CYS A 76 0.43 -8.48 4.03
C CYS A 76 1.59 -7.88 3.25
N GLY A 77 2.55 -7.29 3.96
CA GLY A 77 3.75 -6.75 3.37
C GLY A 77 4.88 -6.64 4.38
N THR A 78 6.11 -6.52 3.88
CA THR A 78 7.33 -6.38 4.68
C THR A 78 8.41 -5.71 3.83
N ILE A 79 9.38 -5.06 4.47
CA ILE A 79 10.63 -4.66 3.81
C ILE A 79 11.47 -5.92 3.65
N PHE A 80 11.60 -6.41 2.42
CA PHE A 80 12.43 -7.57 2.15
C PHE A 80 13.92 -7.21 2.14
N ASN A 81 14.30 -6.10 1.49
CA ASN A 81 15.70 -5.70 1.42
C ASN A 81 15.87 -4.18 1.28
N ILE A 82 17.09 -3.69 1.52
CA ILE A 82 17.53 -2.34 1.17
C ILE A 82 18.78 -2.44 0.30
N PHE A 83 18.76 -1.79 -0.87
CA PHE A 83 19.90 -1.65 -1.75
C PHE A 83 20.48 -0.25 -1.58
N THR A 84 21.74 -0.15 -1.17
CA THR A 84 22.45 1.13 -1.00
C THR A 84 23.76 1.13 -1.77
N SER A 85 24.22 2.30 -2.23
CA SER A 85 25.54 2.46 -2.84
C SER A 85 26.69 2.38 -1.83
N ASN A 86 26.41 2.58 -0.54
CA ASN A 86 27.40 2.54 0.54
C ASN A 86 26.94 1.56 1.64
N PRO A 87 27.05 0.23 1.42
CA PRO A 87 26.73 -0.75 2.44
C PRO A 87 27.79 -0.71 3.56
N ASP A 88 27.32 -0.59 4.81
CA ASP A 88 28.16 -0.70 6.00
C ASP A 88 28.14 -2.15 6.54
N GLU A 89 29.10 -2.53 7.38
CA GLU A 89 29.20 -3.87 7.99
C GLU A 89 27.95 -4.22 8.83
N GLU A 90 27.26 -3.22 9.38
CA GLU A 90 26.02 -3.40 10.15
C GLU A 90 24.74 -3.44 9.29
N MET A 91 24.84 -3.20 7.97
CA MET A 91 23.68 -3.06 7.09
C MET A 91 22.83 -4.33 7.03
N ASP A 92 23.45 -5.51 7.00
CA ASP A 92 22.74 -6.79 6.96
C ASP A 92 21.94 -7.04 8.26
N GLU A 93 22.47 -6.64 9.41
CA GLU A 93 21.78 -6.75 10.69
C GLU A 93 20.63 -5.74 10.78
N TYR A 94 20.86 -4.51 10.32
CA TYR A 94 19.84 -3.48 10.23
C TYR A 94 18.67 -3.91 9.33
N VAL A 95 18.95 -4.43 8.12
CA VAL A 95 17.92 -4.93 7.20
C VAL A 95 17.16 -6.12 7.80
N ARG A 96 17.82 -7.02 8.53
CA ARG A 96 17.15 -8.12 9.23
C ARG A 96 16.17 -7.61 10.28
N ARG A 97 16.60 -6.70 11.17
CA ARG A 97 15.72 -6.10 12.18
C ARG A 97 14.55 -5.36 11.54
N LEU A 98 14.83 -4.55 10.52
CA LEU A 98 13.80 -3.86 9.75
C LEU A 98 12.79 -4.81 9.11
N ARG A 99 13.22 -5.96 8.58
CA ARG A 99 12.29 -6.94 7.99
C ARG A 99 11.30 -7.45 9.03
N ASP A 100 11.78 -7.76 10.22
CA ASP A 100 10.95 -8.24 11.32
C ASP A 100 10.01 -7.14 11.83
N ASP A 101 10.51 -5.91 11.99
CA ASP A 101 9.72 -4.77 12.50
C ASP A 101 8.73 -4.20 11.47
N SER A 102 9.01 -4.37 10.17
CA SER A 102 8.20 -3.83 9.09
C SER A 102 7.05 -4.74 8.66
N PHE A 103 6.99 -5.99 9.12
CA PHE A 103 5.90 -6.88 8.75
C PHE A 103 4.55 -6.32 9.22
N TYR A 104 3.58 -6.26 8.31
CA TYR A 104 2.20 -5.89 8.62
C TYR A 104 1.22 -6.84 7.92
N SER A 105 0.01 -6.89 8.48
CA SER A 105 -1.11 -7.61 7.89
C SER A 105 -2.40 -6.84 8.13
N THR A 106 -3.22 -6.70 7.09
CA THR A 106 -4.54 -6.08 7.15
C THR A 106 -5.63 -6.99 6.63
N LEU A 107 -6.84 -6.79 7.12
CA LEU A 107 -8.05 -7.38 6.61
C LEU A 107 -8.95 -6.28 6.06
N LYS A 108 -9.32 -6.37 4.80
CA LYS A 108 -10.34 -5.54 4.16
C LYS A 108 -11.63 -6.35 4.08
N LEU A 109 -12.76 -5.76 4.45
CA LEU A 109 -14.09 -6.33 4.28
C LEU A 109 -14.99 -5.27 3.67
N GLY A 110 -15.77 -5.61 2.64
CA GLY A 110 -16.58 -4.58 2.00
C GLY A 110 -17.50 -5.07 0.90
N LEU A 111 -17.97 -4.09 0.15
CA LEU A 111 -18.82 -4.22 -1.02
C LEU A 111 -18.11 -3.60 -2.22
N ASN A 112 -18.09 -4.32 -3.32
CA ASN A 112 -17.71 -3.83 -4.63
C ASN A 112 -18.97 -3.68 -5.47
N TRP A 113 -19.24 -2.48 -5.96
CA TRP A 113 -20.28 -2.22 -6.94
C TRP A 113 -19.64 -1.86 -8.28
N TYR A 114 -19.87 -2.67 -9.30
CA TYR A 114 -19.29 -2.49 -10.62
C TYR A 114 -20.26 -1.73 -11.52
N TYR A 115 -19.83 -0.58 -12.05
CA TYR A 115 -20.65 0.16 -13.00
C TYR A 115 -20.49 -0.38 -14.43
N ASP A 116 -19.31 -0.94 -14.75
CA ASP A 116 -19.02 -1.63 -16.00
C ASP A 116 -18.09 -2.84 -15.78
N ASN A 117 -17.56 -3.40 -16.87
CA ASN A 117 -16.67 -4.56 -16.81
C ASN A 117 -15.26 -4.24 -16.30
N TYR A 118 -14.89 -2.98 -16.19
CA TYR A 118 -13.54 -2.53 -15.87
C TYR A 118 -13.47 -1.70 -14.61
N SER A 119 -14.59 -1.25 -14.07
CA SER A 119 -14.56 -0.19 -13.08
C SER A 119 -15.76 -0.29 -12.15
N GLY A 120 -15.48 0.04 -10.90
CA GLY A 120 -16.39 -0.09 -9.80
C GLY A 120 -15.98 0.81 -8.64
N ILE A 121 -16.87 0.83 -7.67
CA ILE A 121 -16.69 1.52 -6.40
C ILE A 121 -16.57 0.43 -5.35
N GLU A 122 -15.45 0.43 -4.66
CA GLU A 122 -15.22 -0.39 -3.48
C GLU A 122 -15.52 0.45 -2.25
N ILE A 123 -16.39 -0.04 -1.38
CA ILE A 123 -16.67 0.54 -0.07
C ILE A 123 -16.43 -0.54 0.96
N GLY A 124 -15.54 -0.29 1.91
CA GLY A 124 -15.26 -1.29 2.92
C GLY A 124 -14.47 -0.77 4.09
N TYR A 125 -14.29 -1.64 5.07
CA TYR A 125 -13.48 -1.43 6.23
C TYR A 125 -12.12 -2.07 6.04
N ARG A 126 -11.09 -1.45 6.61
CA ARG A 126 -9.74 -2.00 6.68
C ARG A 126 -9.31 -2.08 8.14
N PHE A 127 -8.97 -3.28 8.58
CA PHE A 127 -8.50 -3.55 9.93
C PHE A 127 -7.03 -3.94 9.89
N LEU A 128 -6.20 -3.30 10.71
CA LEU A 128 -4.81 -3.72 10.90
C LEU A 128 -4.78 -4.91 11.87
N LEU A 129 -4.48 -6.10 11.34
CA LEU A 129 -4.39 -7.34 12.11
C LEU A 129 -3.06 -7.43 12.86
N TYR A 130 -1.97 -7.01 12.21
CA TYR A 130 -0.61 -7.06 12.76
C TYR A 130 0.23 -5.89 12.24
N GLY A 131 1.25 -5.47 13.00
CA GLY A 131 2.17 -4.41 12.58
C GLY A 131 1.67 -3.00 12.90
N LYS A 132 0.98 -2.80 14.04
CA LYS A 132 0.59 -1.46 14.52
C LYS A 132 1.76 -0.49 14.67
N SER A 133 2.94 -1.03 15.00
CA SER A 133 4.20 -0.30 15.09
C SER A 133 5.04 -0.37 13.81
N SER A 134 4.57 -1.06 12.76
CA SER A 134 5.33 -1.20 11.52
C SER A 134 5.39 0.12 10.77
N TYR A 135 6.59 0.45 10.29
CA TYR A 135 6.82 1.58 9.38
C TYR A 135 6.05 1.47 8.06
N LEU A 136 5.60 0.27 7.68
CA LEU A 136 4.78 0.03 6.49
C LEU A 136 3.27 0.14 6.74
N SER A 137 2.84 0.43 7.97
CA SER A 137 1.43 0.68 8.27
C SER A 137 0.81 1.83 7.45
N PHE A 138 1.63 2.71 6.86
CA PHE A 138 1.23 3.81 5.98
C PHE A 138 1.56 3.55 4.50
N ILE A 139 1.87 2.33 4.07
CA ILE A 139 2.09 2.00 2.65
C ILE A 139 1.21 0.80 2.26
N GLN A 140 -0.03 0.84 2.75
CA GLN A 140 -1.04 -0.21 2.54
C GLN A 140 -1.83 0.05 1.26
N GLY A 141 -2.31 -1.00 0.64
CA GLY A 141 -3.09 -0.94 -0.58
C GLY A 141 -2.25 -0.71 -1.83
N VAL A 142 -2.95 -0.47 -2.93
CA VAL A 142 -2.41 -0.55 -4.29
C VAL A 142 -2.96 0.53 -5.20
N SER A 143 -4.13 1.06 -4.86
CA SER A 143 -4.77 2.09 -5.65
C SER A 143 -4.19 3.47 -5.32
N PHE A 144 -4.27 4.41 -6.25
CA PHE A 144 -3.97 5.82 -5.97
C PHE A 144 -4.76 6.37 -4.77
N THR A 145 -6.00 5.91 -4.59
CA THR A 145 -6.82 6.23 -3.42
C THR A 145 -6.25 5.70 -2.11
N ASP A 146 -5.59 4.53 -2.13
CA ASP A 146 -4.85 4.02 -0.98
C ASP A 146 -3.64 4.89 -0.65
N TRP A 147 -2.93 5.40 -1.67
CA TRP A 147 -1.84 6.36 -1.49
C TRP A 147 -2.28 7.66 -0.84
N VAL A 148 -3.42 8.22 -1.28
CA VAL A 148 -4.00 9.41 -0.64
C VAL A 148 -4.37 9.11 0.81
N TYR A 149 -5.02 7.97 1.09
CA TYR A 149 -5.34 7.53 2.45
C TYR A 149 -4.07 7.47 3.32
N ASN A 150 -3.02 6.82 2.82
CA ASN A 150 -1.75 6.64 3.49
C ASN A 150 -1.08 7.97 3.85
N ILE A 151 -1.02 8.91 2.89
CA ILE A 151 -0.44 10.25 3.10
C ILE A 151 -1.24 11.03 4.14
N VAL A 152 -2.57 11.01 4.02
CA VAL A 152 -3.45 11.70 4.97
C VAL A 152 -3.32 11.10 6.37
N SER A 153 -3.32 9.77 6.49
CA SER A 153 -3.14 9.06 7.76
C SER A 153 -1.80 9.40 8.42
N LEU A 154 -0.72 9.47 7.64
CA LEU A 154 0.61 9.85 8.12
C LEU A 154 0.67 11.30 8.59
N TYR A 155 0.07 12.23 7.84
CA TYR A 155 -0.05 13.64 8.25
C TYR A 155 -0.80 13.77 9.58
N TYR A 156 -1.90 13.04 9.76
CA TYR A 156 -2.68 13.10 10.99
C TYR A 156 -1.97 12.50 12.21
N GLN A 157 -1.32 11.35 12.07
CA GLN A 157 -0.55 10.79 13.20
C GLN A 157 0.62 11.69 13.61
N SER A 158 1.19 12.45 12.68
CA SER A 158 2.27 13.40 12.97
C SER A 158 1.84 14.67 13.72
N ASN A 159 0.54 15.02 13.75
CA ASN A 159 0.04 16.37 14.12
C ASN A 159 -0.87 16.48 15.37
N ASN A 160 -0.88 15.47 16.26
CA ASN A 160 -1.48 15.45 17.62
C ASN A 160 -2.84 14.74 17.85
N GLN A 161 -2.87 14.13 19.05
CA GLN A 161 -3.89 13.77 20.05
C GLN A 161 -5.40 14.10 19.90
N GLU A 162 -5.92 14.65 18.80
CA GLU A 162 -7.35 14.96 18.68
C GLU A 162 -7.97 14.38 17.39
N THR A 163 -8.87 13.42 17.59
CA THR A 163 -9.76 12.83 16.58
C THR A 163 -10.67 13.89 15.98
N ILE A 164 -10.27 14.46 14.84
CA ILE A 164 -11.16 15.29 13.99
C ILE A 164 -11.53 14.49 12.73
N MET A 165 -12.84 14.35 12.53
CA MET A 165 -13.48 13.58 11.45
C MET A 165 -13.50 14.35 10.13
N ILE A 166 -12.66 13.92 9.17
CA ILE A 166 -12.90 14.15 7.73
C ILE A 166 -13.83 13.04 7.23
N PRO A 167 -15.03 13.36 6.71
CA PRO A 167 -16.07 12.38 6.35
C PRO A 167 -15.71 11.47 5.16
N PHE A 168 -14.49 11.60 4.61
CA PHE A 168 -13.98 10.77 3.53
C PHE A 168 -12.85 9.82 3.97
N ILE A 169 -12.23 10.10 5.12
CA ILE A 169 -11.00 9.44 5.59
C ILE A 169 -10.93 9.60 7.11
N THR A 170 -11.77 8.89 7.86
CA THR A 170 -11.49 8.62 9.27
C THR A 170 -11.92 7.23 9.60
N THR A 171 -10.96 6.44 10.08
CA THR A 171 -11.10 5.15 10.76
C THR A 171 -12.12 4.20 10.13
N ASP A 172 -11.58 3.12 9.57
CA ASP A 172 -12.30 1.93 9.18
C ASP A 172 -13.28 2.07 8.00
N TYR A 173 -13.25 3.13 7.19
CA TYR A 173 -13.96 3.14 5.91
C TYR A 173 -13.06 3.69 4.80
N TYR A 174 -13.04 3.04 3.64
CA TYR A 174 -12.43 3.56 2.43
C TYR A 174 -13.39 3.46 1.25
N LEU A 175 -13.33 4.46 0.37
CA LEU A 175 -13.93 4.45 -0.95
C LEU A 175 -12.79 4.45 -1.98
N THR A 176 -12.57 3.33 -2.66
CA THR A 176 -11.55 3.24 -3.73
C THR A 176 -12.25 2.98 -5.06
N PHE A 177 -11.68 3.52 -6.13
CA PHE A 177 -12.07 3.14 -7.47
C PHE A 177 -11.47 1.77 -7.75
N SER A 178 -12.29 0.73 -7.72
CA SER A 178 -11.84 -0.63 -8.03
C SER A 178 -11.89 -0.84 -9.53
N THR A 179 -10.82 -1.39 -10.08
CA THR A 179 -10.80 -1.86 -11.46
C THR A 179 -11.19 -3.33 -11.45
N LYS A 180 -12.25 -3.69 -12.16
CA LYS A 180 -12.59 -5.10 -12.42
C LYS A 180 -11.64 -5.59 -13.50
N PHE A 181 -10.79 -6.56 -13.17
CA PHE A 181 -9.88 -7.20 -14.11
C PHE A 181 -10.36 -8.63 -14.40
#